data_AF-A0A183ERP2-F1
#
_entry.id   AF-A0A183ERP2-F1
#
_cell.length_a   1.000
_cell.length_b   1.000
_cell.length_c   1.000
_cell.angle_alpha   90.00
_cell.angle_beta   90.00
_cell.angle_gamma   90.00
#
_symmetry.space_group_name_H-M   'P 1'
#
loop_
_entity.id
_entity.type
_entity.pdbx_description
1 polymer ?
#
loop_
_entity_poly.entity_id
_entity_poly.type
_entity_poly.pdbx_seq_one_letter_code
_entity_poly.pdbx_strand_id
1 'polypeptide(L)'
;SCAFHPVRCEQNGNCEKIVSFAPQPDGWTFVELFYSGTNPDTNYAAVGFSHDELMGDDAVTHCSFNDPSRAGAFLSRNIGKHNKPLNLTEEHRANNVELLQSTHKDNSVYCKFRQKMVPSQAAQEAHVPDLNQSYYLLLAYGKTNNPAEVSIHSLDANSKDFPTFISTPVNVAALADVHSVVPVAKQKPNSKRLFVLLHGNFFVP
;
A
#
# COMPACT_ATOMS: atom_id res chain seq x y z
N SER A 1 16.63 -9.56 -4.89
CA SER A 1 15.77 -8.43 -4.52
C SER A 1 15.05 -7.91 -5.77
N CYS A 2 13.75 -7.59 -5.66
CA CYS A 2 13.01 -6.91 -6.72
C CYS A 2 12.51 -5.56 -6.18
N ALA A 3 13.00 -4.47 -6.74
CA ALA A 3 12.57 -3.11 -6.42
C ALA A 3 11.69 -2.58 -7.55
N PHE A 4 10.45 -2.27 -7.23
CA PHE A 4 9.51 -1.59 -8.10
C PHE A 4 9.69 -0.09 -7.92
N HIS A 5 10.13 0.55 -8.98
CA HIS A 5 10.30 1.98 -9.08
C HIS A 5 9.67 2.44 -10.41
N PRO A 6 9.25 3.72 -10.54
CA PRO A 6 8.85 4.25 -11.84
C PRO A 6 9.94 3.99 -12.87
N VAL A 7 9.57 3.49 -14.06
CA VAL A 7 10.53 3.11 -15.13
C VAL A 7 11.62 4.19 -15.29
N ARG A 8 12.90 3.78 -15.20
CA ARG A 8 14.11 4.64 -15.33
C ARG A 8 14.30 5.71 -14.23
N CYS A 9 13.80 5.50 -13.01
CA CYS A 9 13.95 6.52 -11.96
C CYS A 9 15.40 6.84 -11.60
N GLU A 10 16.30 5.85 -11.65
CA GLU A 10 17.74 6.04 -11.35
C GLU A 10 18.43 6.96 -12.36
N GLN A 11 18.06 6.84 -13.65
CA GLN A 11 18.60 7.67 -14.72
C GLN A 11 18.11 9.12 -14.64
N ASN A 12 16.89 9.31 -14.13
CA ASN A 12 16.22 10.60 -14.06
C ASN A 12 16.30 11.27 -12.67
N GLY A 13 16.89 10.58 -11.67
CA GLY A 13 16.98 11.07 -10.29
C GLY A 13 15.62 11.24 -9.58
N ASN A 14 14.56 10.56 -10.03
CA ASN A 14 13.18 10.77 -9.57
C ASN A 14 12.56 9.51 -8.93
N CYS A 15 13.32 8.82 -8.07
CA CYS A 15 12.86 7.65 -7.33
C CYS A 15 12.00 8.04 -6.12
N GLU A 16 10.88 8.73 -6.38
CA GLU A 16 9.99 9.26 -5.34
C GLU A 16 9.15 8.18 -4.66
N LYS A 17 8.94 7.02 -5.30
CA LYS A 17 8.15 5.89 -4.81
C LYS A 17 8.89 4.60 -5.08
N ILE A 18 9.15 3.83 -4.04
CA ILE A 18 9.79 2.51 -4.16
C ILE A 18 9.03 1.54 -3.29
N VAL A 19 8.77 0.35 -3.84
CA VAL A 19 8.49 -0.84 -3.05
C VAL A 19 9.48 -1.92 -3.43
N SER A 20 10.05 -2.63 -2.47
CA SER A 20 10.96 -3.75 -2.73
C SER A 20 10.52 -4.99 -1.95
N PHE A 21 10.68 -6.15 -2.57
CA PHE A 21 10.46 -7.45 -1.93
C PHE A 21 11.72 -8.30 -2.04
N ALA A 22 12.07 -8.95 -0.94
CA ALA A 22 13.16 -9.91 -0.87
C ALA A 22 12.72 -11.14 -0.05
N PRO A 23 12.17 -12.17 -0.70
CA PRO A 23 11.85 -13.46 -0.07
C PRO A 23 13.05 -14.06 0.65
N GLN A 24 12.82 -14.62 1.82
CA GLN A 24 13.83 -15.24 2.67
C GLN A 24 13.55 -16.75 2.83
N PRO A 25 14.59 -17.58 3.02
CA PRO A 25 14.42 -19.04 3.18
C PRO A 25 13.58 -19.45 4.40
N ASP A 26 13.39 -18.58 5.39
CA ASP A 26 12.63 -18.82 6.63
C ASP A 26 11.11 -18.64 6.48
N GLY A 27 10.63 -18.44 5.25
CA GLY A 27 9.21 -18.24 4.97
C GLY A 27 8.72 -16.81 5.22
N TRP A 28 9.62 -15.86 5.41
CA TRP A 28 9.33 -14.43 5.45
C TRP A 28 9.79 -13.74 4.17
N THR A 29 9.31 -12.53 3.93
CA THR A 29 9.86 -11.63 2.92
C THR A 29 10.17 -10.29 3.56
N PHE A 30 11.34 -9.72 3.26
CA PHE A 30 11.58 -8.32 3.58
C PHE A 30 10.83 -7.46 2.59
N VAL A 31 10.13 -6.46 3.11
CA VAL A 31 9.43 -5.45 2.33
C VAL A 31 10.00 -4.10 2.70
N GLU A 32 10.39 -3.34 1.70
CA GLU A 32 10.80 -1.94 1.87
C GLU A 32 9.81 -1.05 1.15
N LEU A 33 9.29 -0.05 1.84
CA LEU A 33 8.48 1.02 1.29
C LEU A 33 9.24 2.33 1.45
N PHE A 34 9.41 3.06 0.36
CA PHE A 34 9.94 4.41 0.36
C PHE A 34 9.00 5.35 -0.37
N TYR A 35 8.84 6.52 0.20
CA TYR A 35 8.16 7.64 -0.41
C TYR A 35 8.88 8.93 -0.10
N SER A 36 9.04 9.78 -1.12
CA SER A 36 9.44 11.18 -0.97
C SER A 36 8.33 12.06 -1.53
N GLY A 37 7.50 12.59 -0.64
CA GLY A 37 6.29 13.31 -0.98
C GLY A 37 6.39 14.82 -1.00
N THR A 38 5.27 15.46 -1.29
CA THR A 38 5.17 16.94 -1.24
C THR A 38 4.56 17.45 0.06
N ASN A 39 3.86 16.60 0.79
CA ASN A 39 3.19 16.95 2.03
C ASN A 39 4.01 16.51 3.27
N PRO A 40 4.45 17.44 4.15
CA PRO A 40 5.18 17.11 5.38
C PRO A 40 4.37 16.31 6.39
N ASP A 41 3.04 16.30 6.28
CA ASP A 41 2.17 15.50 7.15
C ASP A 41 2.03 14.04 6.68
N THR A 42 2.71 13.65 5.60
CA THR A 42 2.67 12.27 5.11
C THR A 42 3.31 11.34 6.12
N ASN A 43 2.51 10.50 6.77
CA ASN A 43 2.95 9.65 7.87
C ASN A 43 2.56 8.17 7.68
N TYR A 44 2.21 7.76 6.46
CA TYR A 44 2.10 6.34 6.12
C TYR A 44 2.59 6.04 4.70
N ALA A 45 3.03 4.79 4.52
CA ALA A 45 3.25 4.15 3.23
C ALA A 45 2.59 2.77 3.25
N ALA A 46 1.85 2.45 2.19
CA ALA A 46 1.03 1.24 2.12
C ALA A 46 1.20 0.51 0.79
N VAL A 47 1.13 -0.82 0.87
CA VAL A 47 0.96 -1.72 -0.27
C VAL A 47 -0.33 -2.50 -0.12
N GLY A 48 -1.21 -2.39 -1.10
CA GLY A 48 -2.40 -3.20 -1.27
C GLY A 48 -2.13 -4.37 -2.21
N PHE A 49 -2.61 -5.56 -1.84
CA PHE A 49 -2.53 -6.79 -2.61
C PHE A 49 -3.90 -7.04 -3.22
N SER A 50 -4.06 -6.68 -4.50
CA SER A 50 -5.34 -6.71 -5.21
C SER A 50 -5.38 -7.78 -6.29
N HIS A 51 -6.58 -8.27 -6.57
CA HIS A 51 -6.83 -9.16 -7.71
C HIS A 51 -7.12 -8.39 -9.02
N ASP A 52 -7.22 -7.05 -8.97
CA ASP A 52 -7.36 -6.19 -10.13
C ASP A 52 -6.60 -4.85 -9.97
N GLU A 53 -6.72 -3.94 -10.95
CA GLU A 53 -6.02 -2.64 -10.94
C GLU A 53 -6.73 -1.56 -10.10
N LEU A 54 -7.75 -1.93 -9.33
CA LEU A 54 -8.64 -1.00 -8.63
C LEU A 54 -8.61 -1.27 -7.12
N MET A 55 -8.47 -0.21 -6.34
CA MET A 55 -8.77 -0.28 -4.90
C MET A 55 -10.21 -0.76 -4.70
N GLY A 56 -10.41 -1.82 -3.93
CA GLY A 56 -11.70 -2.42 -3.69
C GLY A 56 -11.68 -3.27 -2.45
N ASP A 57 -11.59 -4.59 -2.66
CA ASP A 57 -11.49 -5.58 -1.60
C ASP A 57 -10.06 -6.13 -1.56
N ASP A 58 -9.18 -5.40 -0.87
CA ASP A 58 -7.74 -5.65 -0.93
C ASP A 58 -7.19 -5.86 0.47
N ALA A 59 -6.33 -6.87 0.64
CA ALA A 59 -5.47 -6.94 1.81
C ALA A 59 -4.40 -5.83 1.73
N VAL A 60 -4.09 -5.20 2.85
CA VAL A 60 -3.15 -4.08 2.90
C VAL A 60 -2.13 -4.33 3.99
N THR A 61 -0.86 -4.15 3.64
CA THR A 61 0.21 -4.00 4.63
C THR A 61 0.74 -2.58 4.53
N HIS A 62 0.81 -1.90 5.66
CA HIS A 62 1.28 -0.53 5.70
C HIS A 62 2.19 -0.30 6.89
N CYS A 63 3.06 0.69 6.76
CA CYS A 63 3.70 1.29 7.92
C CYS A 63 3.14 2.69 8.13
N SER A 64 3.07 3.09 9.39
CA SER A 64 2.61 4.43 9.76
C SER A 64 3.32 4.94 11.00
N PHE A 65 3.36 6.26 11.13
CA PHE A 65 4.03 6.98 12.21
C PHE A 65 2.99 7.69 13.08
N ASN A 66 2.92 7.30 14.36
CA ASN A 66 2.11 7.99 15.38
C ASN A 66 2.64 9.39 15.66
N ASP A 67 3.96 9.50 15.67
CA ASP A 67 4.76 10.71 15.63
C ASP A 67 6.07 10.36 14.90
N PRO A 68 6.92 11.33 14.53
CA PRO A 68 8.14 11.06 13.76
C PRO A 68 9.09 10.01 14.36
N SER A 69 8.99 9.71 15.66
CA SER A 69 9.83 8.73 16.37
C SER A 69 9.16 7.40 16.68
N ARG A 70 7.85 7.26 16.48
CA ARG A 70 7.10 6.03 16.77
C ARG A 70 6.37 5.50 15.54
N ALA A 71 6.98 4.50 14.90
CA ALA A 71 6.40 3.79 13.76
C ALA A 71 5.91 2.38 14.13
N GLY A 72 5.01 1.85 13.31
CA GLY A 72 4.63 0.44 13.34
C GLY A 72 4.35 -0.07 11.93
N ALA A 73 4.41 -1.39 11.76
CA ALA A 73 3.91 -2.10 10.58
C ALA A 73 2.58 -2.77 10.94
N PHE A 74 1.59 -2.63 10.08
CA PHE A 74 0.21 -2.98 10.34
C PHE A 74 -0.39 -3.73 9.16
N LEU A 75 -1.37 -4.57 9.48
CA LEU A 75 -2.19 -5.29 8.52
C LEU A 75 -3.60 -4.72 8.60
N SER A 76 -4.14 -4.37 7.44
CA SER A 76 -5.47 -3.81 7.27
C SER A 76 -6.11 -4.37 6.00
N ARG A 77 -7.37 -4.02 5.76
CA ARG A 77 -8.10 -4.40 4.55
C ARG A 77 -8.90 -3.22 4.03
N ASN A 78 -8.91 -3.06 2.71
CA ASN A 78 -9.84 -2.19 2.04
C ASN A 78 -11.18 -2.88 1.84
N ILE A 79 -12.27 -2.16 2.15
CA ILE A 79 -13.64 -2.56 1.83
C ILE A 79 -14.23 -1.41 1.00
N GLY A 80 -14.22 -1.60 -0.32
CA GLY A 80 -14.55 -0.55 -1.28
C GLY A 80 -13.49 0.55 -1.27
N LYS A 81 -13.79 1.71 -0.68
CA LYS A 81 -12.88 2.87 -0.60
C LYS A 81 -12.49 3.25 0.83
N HIS A 82 -12.76 2.35 1.77
CA HIS A 82 -12.46 2.53 3.19
C HIS A 82 -11.46 1.47 3.63
N ASN A 83 -10.51 1.84 4.49
CA ASN A 83 -9.57 0.91 5.10
C ASN A 83 -10.04 0.57 6.52
N LYS A 84 -9.77 -0.65 6.99
CA LYS A 84 -10.00 -1.05 8.38
C LYS A 84 -8.86 -1.96 8.87
N PRO A 85 -8.43 -1.82 10.13
CA PRO A 85 -7.50 -2.79 10.73
C PRO A 85 -8.07 -4.21 10.68
N LEU A 86 -7.20 -5.22 10.52
CA LEU A 86 -7.63 -6.61 10.65
C LEU A 86 -7.96 -6.94 12.12
N ASN A 87 -8.97 -7.78 12.33
CA ASN A 87 -9.33 -8.29 13.65
C ASN A 87 -8.39 -9.43 14.07
N LEU A 88 -7.15 -9.07 14.41
CA LEU A 88 -6.10 -9.97 14.86
C LEU A 88 -5.71 -9.64 16.31
N THR A 89 -5.38 -10.67 17.08
CA THR A 89 -4.67 -10.48 18.35
C THR A 89 -3.27 -9.94 18.08
N GLU A 90 -2.65 -9.30 19.08
CA GLU A 90 -1.27 -8.81 18.94
C GLU A 90 -0.28 -9.95 18.64
N GLU A 91 -0.48 -11.13 19.23
CA GLU A 91 0.30 -12.32 18.91
C GLU A 91 0.15 -12.73 17.44
N HIS A 92 -1.10 -12.81 16.93
CA HIS A 92 -1.33 -13.12 15.52
C HIS A 92 -0.74 -12.06 14.59
N ARG A 93 -0.78 -10.78 14.97
CA ARG A 93 -0.15 -9.69 14.21
C ARG A 93 1.37 -9.88 14.16
N ALA A 94 2.02 -10.07 15.31
CA ALA A 94 3.47 -10.27 15.41
C ALA A 94 3.96 -11.52 14.66
N ASN A 95 3.11 -12.55 14.56
CA ASN A 95 3.40 -13.75 13.77
C ASN A 95 3.31 -13.55 12.25
N ASN A 96 2.77 -12.42 11.79
CA ASN A 96 2.56 -12.14 10.37
C ASN A 96 3.32 -10.92 9.85
N VAL A 97 3.59 -9.90 10.68
CA VAL A 97 4.33 -8.70 10.28
C VAL A 97 5.18 -8.16 11.42
N GLU A 98 6.38 -7.68 11.10
CA GLU A 98 7.30 -7.08 12.06
C GLU A 98 8.05 -5.91 11.43
N LEU A 99 7.98 -4.73 12.05
CA LEU A 99 8.76 -3.57 11.64
C LEU A 99 10.23 -3.75 12.06
N LEU A 100 11.16 -3.57 11.13
CA LEU A 100 12.60 -3.73 11.34
C LEU A 100 13.34 -2.39 11.35
N GLN A 101 12.94 -1.48 10.47
CA GLN A 101 13.52 -0.15 10.38
C GLN A 101 12.46 0.84 9.91
N SER A 102 12.53 2.06 10.40
CA SER A 102 11.67 3.15 9.94
C SER A 102 12.41 4.47 10.00
N THR A 103 12.10 5.37 9.08
CA THR A 103 12.58 6.74 9.09
C THR A 103 11.48 7.64 8.55
N HIS A 104 11.17 8.68 9.31
CA HIS A 104 10.32 9.77 8.86
C HIS A 104 11.12 11.05 8.99
N LYS A 105 11.52 11.62 7.84
CA LYS A 105 12.35 12.81 7.80
C LYS A 105 11.90 13.70 6.64
N ASP A 106 11.75 14.99 6.92
CA ASP A 106 11.24 15.98 5.99
C ASP A 106 9.84 15.54 5.49
N ASN A 107 9.69 15.26 4.19
CA ASN A 107 8.46 14.72 3.60
C ASN A 107 8.61 13.25 3.17
N SER A 108 9.65 12.57 3.67
CA SER A 108 9.99 11.22 3.26
C SER A 108 9.63 10.20 4.33
N VAL A 109 8.97 9.13 3.89
CA VAL A 109 8.66 7.95 4.68
C VAL A 109 9.46 6.78 4.15
N TYR A 110 10.25 6.15 5.02
CA TYR A 110 10.90 4.88 4.75
C TYR A 110 10.52 3.87 5.82
N CYS A 111 10.20 2.65 5.39
CA CYS A 111 9.98 1.53 6.28
C CYS A 111 10.55 0.26 5.67
N LYS A 112 11.22 -0.51 6.52
CA LYS A 112 11.56 -1.91 6.27
C LYS A 112 10.83 -2.75 7.30
N PHE A 113 10.05 -3.70 6.82
CA PHE A 113 9.40 -4.69 7.66
C PHE A 113 9.62 -6.07 7.05
N ARG A 114 9.35 -7.11 7.82
CA ARG A 114 9.19 -8.45 7.26
C ARG A 114 7.73 -8.88 7.39
N GLN A 115 7.27 -9.64 6.41
CA GLN A 115 5.93 -10.21 6.39
C GLN A 115 5.99 -11.71 6.10
N LYS A 116 5.13 -12.49 6.76
CA LYS A 116 5.04 -13.93 6.51
C LYS A 116 4.53 -14.16 5.09
N MET A 117 5.22 -15.01 4.33
CA MET A 117 4.82 -15.28 2.94
C MET A 117 3.54 -16.12 2.88
N VAL A 118 3.46 -17.14 3.74
CA VAL A 118 2.27 -18.00 3.86
C VAL A 118 1.70 -17.82 5.27
N PRO A 119 0.63 -17.04 5.42
CA PRO A 119 -0.07 -16.90 6.69
C PRO A 119 -0.79 -18.21 7.09
N SER A 120 -1.03 -18.39 8.39
CA SER A 120 -1.86 -19.49 8.88
C SER A 120 -3.30 -19.38 8.37
N GLN A 121 -4.05 -20.48 8.41
CA GLN A 121 -5.47 -20.47 8.00
C GLN A 121 -6.27 -19.39 8.74
N ALA A 122 -6.11 -19.27 10.06
CA ALA A 122 -6.80 -18.25 10.85
C ALA A 122 -6.42 -16.81 10.44
N ALA A 123 -5.15 -16.58 10.05
CA ALA A 123 -4.71 -15.28 9.55
C ALA A 123 -5.26 -14.99 8.14
N GLN A 124 -5.37 -16.00 7.27
CA GLN A 124 -6.02 -15.87 5.96
C GLN A 124 -7.51 -15.57 6.07
N GLU A 125 -8.22 -16.24 6.99
CA GLU A 125 -9.63 -15.95 7.31
C GLU A 125 -9.80 -14.52 7.82
N ALA A 126 -8.78 -13.95 8.47
CA ALA A 126 -8.72 -12.56 8.86
C ALA A 126 -8.22 -11.60 7.75
N HIS A 127 -7.98 -12.08 6.53
CA HIS A 127 -7.50 -11.33 5.36
C HIS A 127 -6.02 -10.89 5.37
N VAL A 128 -5.15 -11.60 6.07
CA VAL A 128 -3.70 -11.48 5.83
C VAL A 128 -3.38 -12.05 4.45
N PRO A 129 -2.65 -11.35 3.57
CA PRO A 129 -2.45 -11.80 2.21
C PRO A 129 -1.46 -12.98 2.15
N ASP A 130 -1.82 -13.99 1.36
CA ASP A 130 -0.90 -15.08 0.99
C ASP A 130 -0.02 -14.63 -0.17
N LEU A 131 1.25 -14.35 0.14
CA LEU A 131 2.22 -13.76 -0.80
C LEU A 131 2.74 -14.76 -1.84
N ASN A 132 2.34 -16.04 -1.77
CA ASN A 132 2.55 -17.03 -2.84
C ASN A 132 1.53 -16.88 -3.98
N GLN A 133 0.50 -16.03 -3.82
CA GLN A 133 -0.43 -15.71 -4.89
C GLN A 133 0.06 -14.51 -5.71
N SER A 134 -0.48 -14.36 -6.92
CA SER A 134 -0.18 -13.22 -7.79
C SER A 134 -1.17 -12.08 -7.55
N TYR A 135 -0.66 -10.88 -7.30
CA TYR A 135 -1.48 -9.69 -7.08
C TYR A 135 -1.02 -8.51 -7.92
N TYR A 136 -1.97 -7.67 -8.30
CA TYR A 136 -1.67 -6.27 -8.61
C TYR A 136 -1.29 -5.57 -7.31
N LEU A 137 -0.11 -4.94 -7.28
CA LEU A 137 0.31 -4.20 -6.10
C LEU A 137 -0.10 -2.74 -6.23
N LEU A 138 -0.89 -2.27 -5.28
CA LEU A 138 -1.38 -0.90 -5.19
C LEU A 138 -0.54 -0.13 -4.16
N LEU A 139 0.05 0.99 -4.54
CA LEU A 139 0.90 1.81 -3.66
C LEU A 139 0.20 3.11 -3.32
N ALA A 140 0.07 3.36 -2.02
CA ALA A 140 -0.59 4.54 -1.49
C ALA A 140 0.24 5.16 -0.35
N TYR A 141 0.17 6.47 -0.27
CA TYR A 141 0.89 7.28 0.69
C TYR A 141 -0.01 8.44 1.12
N GLY A 142 0.13 8.88 2.37
CA GLY A 142 -0.67 9.99 2.85
C GLY A 142 -0.59 10.18 4.35
N LYS A 143 -1.61 10.83 4.89
CA LYS A 143 -1.77 11.12 6.32
C LYS A 143 -2.74 10.14 6.96
N THR A 144 -2.48 9.76 8.19
CA THR A 144 -3.43 9.08 9.07
C THR A 144 -3.34 9.62 10.49
N ASN A 145 -4.48 9.65 11.18
CA ASN A 145 -4.55 9.95 12.62
C ASN A 145 -4.63 8.69 13.48
N ASN A 146 -4.84 7.53 12.87
CA ASN A 146 -4.86 6.22 13.53
C ASN A 146 -3.81 5.34 12.84
N PRO A 147 -2.72 4.93 13.50
CA PRO A 147 -1.66 4.16 12.85
C PRO A 147 -2.15 2.81 12.28
N ALA A 148 -3.16 2.20 12.90
CA ALA A 148 -3.66 0.90 12.47
C ALA A 148 -4.55 0.98 11.20
N GLU A 149 -4.92 2.17 10.75
CA GLU A 149 -5.82 2.42 9.62
C GLU A 149 -5.23 3.50 8.72
N VAL A 150 -5.19 3.29 7.41
CA VAL A 150 -4.76 4.35 6.49
C VAL A 150 -5.94 5.24 6.11
N SER A 151 -5.77 6.57 6.15
CA SER A 151 -6.78 7.50 5.64
C SER A 151 -6.63 7.72 4.14
N ILE A 152 -7.52 8.52 3.56
CA ILE A 152 -7.57 8.80 2.13
C ILE A 152 -6.22 9.32 1.59
N HIS A 153 -5.73 8.70 0.52
CA HIS A 153 -4.59 9.19 -0.25
C HIS A 153 -5.03 10.34 -1.18
N SER A 154 -4.10 10.98 -1.88
CA SER A 154 -4.43 12.03 -2.84
C SER A 154 -5.39 11.51 -3.93
N LEU A 155 -6.40 12.31 -4.27
CA LEU A 155 -7.36 12.02 -5.34
C LEU A 155 -7.06 12.78 -6.64
N ASP A 156 -6.08 13.68 -6.63
CA ASP A 156 -5.67 14.42 -7.82
C ASP A 156 -4.68 13.59 -8.64
N ALA A 157 -5.11 13.09 -9.81
CA ALA A 157 -4.28 12.27 -10.71
C ALA A 157 -2.99 12.95 -11.20
N ASN A 158 -2.93 14.28 -11.09
CA ASN A 158 -1.76 15.08 -11.45
C ASN A 158 -0.79 15.27 -10.27
N SER A 159 -1.22 15.00 -9.04
CA SER A 159 -0.39 15.10 -7.85
C SER A 159 0.69 14.02 -7.81
N LYS A 160 1.85 14.37 -7.25
CA LYS A 160 2.91 13.40 -6.92
C LYS A 160 2.45 12.41 -5.85
N ASP A 161 1.56 12.81 -4.96
CA ASP A 161 1.01 11.97 -3.89
C ASP A 161 -0.10 11.01 -4.38
N PHE A 162 -0.45 11.05 -5.67
CA PHE A 162 -1.47 10.17 -6.23
C PHE A 162 -1.01 8.70 -6.25
N PRO A 163 -1.86 7.73 -5.88
CA PRO A 163 -1.46 6.32 -5.82
C PRO A 163 -1.03 5.77 -7.20
N THR A 164 -0.14 4.81 -7.14
CA THR A 164 0.37 4.09 -8.32
C THR A 164 0.14 2.61 -8.15
N PHE A 165 0.08 1.85 -9.23
CA PHE A 165 -0.04 0.40 -9.16
C PHE A 165 0.89 -0.27 -10.15
N ILE A 166 1.18 -1.54 -9.89
CA ILE A 166 1.89 -2.41 -10.81
C ILE A 166 0.85 -3.04 -11.73
N SER A 167 0.91 -2.73 -13.03
CA SER A 167 -0.13 -3.11 -14.00
C SER A 167 -0.08 -4.57 -14.45
N THR A 168 0.83 -5.35 -13.89
CA THR A 168 0.92 -6.79 -14.11
C THR A 168 0.96 -7.47 -12.75
N PRO A 169 0.15 -8.52 -12.53
CA PRO A 169 0.15 -9.19 -11.26
C PRO A 169 1.49 -9.87 -11.00
N VAL A 170 1.96 -9.82 -9.76
CA VAL A 170 3.25 -10.37 -9.35
C VAL A 170 3.05 -11.33 -8.18
N ASN A 171 3.69 -12.49 -8.27
CA ASN A 171 3.89 -13.38 -7.14
C ASN A 171 5.19 -12.95 -6.42
N VAL A 172 5.05 -12.26 -5.29
CA VAL A 172 6.21 -11.67 -4.60
C VAL A 172 7.09 -12.71 -3.92
N ALA A 173 6.55 -13.86 -3.53
CA ALA A 173 7.33 -14.95 -2.95
C ALA A 173 8.17 -15.70 -4.00
N ALA A 174 7.76 -15.65 -5.28
CA ALA A 174 8.50 -16.22 -6.41
C ALA A 174 9.60 -15.29 -6.97
N LEU A 175 9.78 -14.09 -6.41
CA LEU A 175 10.83 -13.17 -6.80
C LEU A 175 12.18 -13.66 -6.24
N ALA A 176 12.82 -14.60 -6.95
CA ALA A 176 14.25 -14.86 -6.82
C ALA A 176 15.04 -13.58 -7.17
N ASP A 177 16.36 -13.52 -6.93
CA ASP A 177 17.29 -12.36 -7.10
C ASP A 177 17.37 -11.71 -8.51
N VAL A 178 16.23 -11.51 -9.15
CA VAL A 178 16.04 -10.86 -10.43
C VAL A 178 15.70 -9.41 -10.13
N HIS A 179 16.59 -8.50 -10.55
CA HIS A 179 16.29 -7.08 -10.67
C HIS A 179 15.26 -6.88 -11.80
N SER A 180 14.02 -7.31 -11.59
CA SER A 180 12.94 -7.12 -12.56
C SER A 180 12.37 -5.73 -12.41
N VAL A 181 12.57 -4.89 -13.43
CA VAL A 181 11.81 -3.64 -13.59
C VAL A 181 10.43 -4.00 -14.11
N VAL A 182 9.40 -3.87 -13.28
CA VAL A 182 8.02 -4.13 -13.68
C VAL A 182 7.30 -2.82 -14.02
N PRO A 183 6.47 -2.77 -15.07
CA PRO A 183 5.76 -1.54 -15.45
C PRO A 183 4.87 -1.00 -14.32
N VAL A 184 5.04 0.28 -14.00
CA VAL A 184 4.20 1.02 -13.04
C VAL A 184 3.23 1.90 -13.81
N ALA A 185 1.95 1.87 -13.43
CA ALA A 185 0.89 2.72 -13.98
C ALA A 185 0.25 3.60 -12.88
N LYS A 186 -0.36 4.72 -13.29
CA LYS A 186 -1.16 5.56 -12.38
C LYS A 186 -2.58 5.01 -12.29
N GLN A 187 -3.11 4.91 -11.08
CA GLN A 187 -4.50 4.48 -10.87
C GLN A 187 -5.48 5.40 -11.62
N LYS A 188 -6.47 4.86 -12.34
CA LYS A 188 -7.45 5.72 -13.01
C LYS A 188 -8.45 6.28 -12.00
N PRO A 189 -8.75 7.59 -11.99
CA PRO A 189 -9.87 8.10 -11.22
C PRO A 189 -11.17 7.48 -11.73
N ASN A 190 -12.03 7.05 -10.80
CA ASN A 190 -13.28 6.39 -11.15
C ASN A 190 -14.27 7.43 -11.72
N SER A 191 -14.45 7.48 -13.05
CA SER A 191 -15.23 8.50 -13.75
C SER A 191 -16.75 8.26 -13.77
N LYS A 192 -17.31 7.57 -12.77
CA LYS A 192 -18.77 7.44 -12.63
C LYS A 192 -19.33 8.32 -11.52
N ARG A 193 -19.18 9.63 -11.68
CA ARG A 193 -20.17 10.60 -11.14
C ARG A 193 -21.11 10.96 -12.28
N LEU A 194 -22.13 10.14 -12.49
CA LEU A 194 -23.31 10.60 -13.22
C LEU A 194 -24.00 11.62 -12.30
N PHE A 195 -23.77 12.91 -12.54
CA PHE A 195 -24.59 13.95 -11.93
C PHE A 195 -26.02 13.76 -12.46
N VAL A 196 -26.88 13.14 -11.68
CA VAL A 196 -28.33 13.20 -11.92
C VAL A 196 -28.78 14.58 -11.49
N LEU A 197 -28.82 15.51 -12.44
CA LEU A 197 -29.59 16.75 -12.32
C LEU A 197 -31.07 16.35 -12.30
N LEU A 198 -31.63 16.15 -11.10
CA LEU A 198 -33.07 16.13 -10.91
C LEU A 198 -33.58 17.55 -11.16
N HIS A 199 -34.00 17.85 -12.38
CA HIS A 199 -34.92 18.94 -12.65
C HIS A 199 -36.29 18.52 -12.12
N GLY A 200 -36.65 19.01 -10.93
CA GLY A 200 -37.96 18.81 -10.32
C GLY A 200 -38.59 20.15 -9.99
N ASN A 201 -39.62 20.49 -10.76
CA ASN A 201 -40.47 21.68 -10.61
C ASN A 201 -40.94 21.87 -9.16
N PHE A 202 -40.68 23.03 -8.59
CA PHE A 202 -41.44 23.50 -7.43
C PHE A 202 -42.75 24.11 -7.93
N PHE A 203 -43.84 23.38 -7.70
CA PHE A 203 -45.20 23.89 -7.70
C PHE A 203 -45.39 24.77 -6.47
N VAL A 204 -45.96 25.95 -6.70
CA VAL A 204 -46.46 26.90 -5.71
C VAL A 204 -47.86 26.46 -5.26
N PRO A 205 -48.21 26.50 -3.96
CA PRO A 205 -49.58 26.76 -3.54
C PRO A 205 -49.87 28.26 -3.48
#